data_AF-A0A218NM54-F1
#
_entry.id   AF-A0A218NM54-F1
#
_cell.length_a   1.000
_cell.length_b   1.000
_cell.length_c   1.000
_cell.angle_alpha   90.00
_cell.angle_beta   90.00
_cell.angle_gamma   90.00
#
_symmetry.space_group_name_H-M   'P 1'
#
loop_
_entity.id
_entity.type
_entity.pdbx_description
1 polymer ?
#
loop_
_entity_poly.entity_id
_entity_poly.type
_entity_poly.pdbx_seq_one_letter_code
_entity_poly.pdbx_strand_id
1 'polypeptide(L)'
;MAEKWSDFTDGILNDRSDEINKKYGLNLADLLSNPGNYTDNLAAKANFEKIRDDIYGYLDQIETSIKDDREELNKNLKNCNDVTQKVSSFLADLSKKSNLPIISPANMRYNKDAVDIIYINEFNDSISSLLNKLASSSNFVLDSTDKYDDYSIGEWIFFGNHKSYDVNLLLEANTALDLDSSRNEINYLFANAEFVMGIDNQPKQASDANTGGSGSKGTDVNTVSDSHSINNAGTSKNSDKAGSNGPINPS
;
A
#
# COMPACT_ATOMS: atom_id res chain seq x y z
N MET A 1 2.49 -10.43 23.02
CA MET A 1 2.12 -11.43 22.00
C MET A 1 2.08 -10.65 20.71
N ALA A 2 2.71 -11.10 19.61
CA ALA A 2 2.60 -10.36 18.35
C ALA A 2 1.14 -10.40 17.90
N GLU A 3 0.56 -9.25 17.58
CA GLU A 3 -0.77 -9.16 16.97
C GLU A 3 -0.73 -9.90 15.63
N LYS A 4 -1.78 -10.69 15.35
CA LYS A 4 -1.85 -11.58 14.18
C LYS A 4 -2.23 -10.82 12.90
N TRP A 5 -2.85 -9.67 13.06
CA TRP A 5 -3.40 -8.75 12.06
C TRP A 5 -3.76 -7.44 12.78
N SER A 6 -4.24 -6.43 12.05
CA SER A 6 -4.67 -5.14 12.64
C SER A 6 -5.85 -5.27 13.62
N ASP A 7 -5.97 -4.32 14.55
CA ASP A 7 -7.06 -4.28 15.54
C ASP A 7 -8.46 -4.29 14.90
N PHE A 8 -8.64 -3.57 13.79
CA PHE A 8 -9.92 -3.52 13.09
C PHE A 8 -10.27 -4.86 12.43
N THR A 9 -9.28 -5.52 11.80
CA THR A 9 -9.42 -6.90 11.30
C THR A 9 -9.76 -7.87 12.44
N ASP A 10 -9.12 -7.71 13.60
CA ASP A 10 -9.42 -8.55 14.78
C ASP A 10 -10.86 -8.40 15.24
N GLY A 11 -11.36 -7.16 15.31
CA GLY A 11 -12.76 -6.87 15.60
C GLY A 11 -13.71 -7.60 14.64
N ILE A 12 -13.50 -7.47 13.34
CA ILE A 12 -14.32 -8.13 12.31
C ILE A 12 -14.31 -9.65 12.45
N LEU A 13 -13.13 -10.26 12.62
CA LEU A 13 -13.02 -11.72 12.71
C LEU A 13 -13.62 -12.25 14.00
N ASN A 14 -13.49 -11.52 15.11
CA ASN A 14 -14.10 -11.90 16.39
C ASN A 14 -15.62 -11.84 16.32
N ASP A 15 -16.20 -10.80 15.72
CA ASP A 15 -17.65 -10.64 15.56
C ASP A 15 -18.30 -11.79 14.77
N ARG A 16 -17.53 -12.44 13.90
CA ARG A 16 -18.00 -13.56 13.06
C ARG A 16 -17.60 -14.93 13.57
N SER A 17 -16.66 -15.01 14.51
CA SER A 17 -16.10 -16.28 14.98
C SER A 17 -17.16 -17.24 15.55
N ASP A 18 -18.08 -16.73 16.36
CA ASP A 18 -19.15 -17.53 16.96
C ASP A 18 -20.12 -18.11 15.92
N GLU A 19 -20.47 -17.32 14.90
CA GLU A 19 -21.39 -17.76 13.85
C GLU A 19 -20.73 -18.78 12.92
N ILE A 20 -19.49 -18.54 12.52
CA ILE A 20 -18.69 -19.49 11.72
C ILE A 20 -18.52 -20.81 12.46
N ASN A 21 -18.21 -20.78 13.76
CA ASN A 21 -18.09 -21.98 14.57
C ASN A 21 -19.42 -22.73 14.67
N LYS A 22 -20.55 -22.04 14.90
CA LYS A 22 -21.88 -22.68 14.95
C LYS A 22 -22.29 -23.31 13.62
N LYS A 23 -21.97 -22.67 12.50
CA LYS A 23 -22.40 -23.09 11.15
C LYS A 23 -21.50 -24.17 10.55
N TYR A 24 -20.20 -24.12 10.81
CA TYR A 24 -19.20 -25.00 10.17
C TYR A 24 -18.38 -25.85 11.14
N GLY A 25 -18.47 -25.61 12.46
CA GLY A 25 -17.69 -26.33 13.47
C GLY A 25 -16.20 -25.99 13.46
N LEU A 26 -15.85 -24.78 13.01
CA LEU A 26 -14.46 -24.36 12.80
C LEU A 26 -14.16 -23.08 13.58
N ASN A 27 -12.96 -23.00 14.14
CA ASN A 27 -12.44 -21.78 14.72
C ASN A 27 -11.88 -20.89 13.60
N LEU A 28 -12.51 -19.74 13.34
CA LEU A 28 -12.12 -18.84 12.27
C LEU A 28 -10.71 -18.29 12.44
N ALA A 29 -10.36 -17.84 13.65
CA ALA A 29 -9.05 -17.28 13.92
C ALA A 29 -7.94 -18.32 13.75
N ASP A 30 -8.16 -19.57 14.17
CA ASP A 30 -7.18 -20.65 13.99
C ASP A 30 -7.09 -21.10 12.53
N LEU A 31 -8.22 -21.14 11.80
CA LEU A 31 -8.24 -21.41 10.37
C LEU A 31 -7.38 -20.41 9.58
N LEU A 32 -7.48 -19.12 9.89
CA LEU A 32 -6.76 -18.06 9.18
C LEU A 32 -5.31 -17.89 9.66
N SER A 33 -5.04 -18.07 10.95
CA SER A 33 -3.67 -17.90 11.49
C SER A 33 -2.81 -19.15 11.41
N ASN A 34 -3.40 -20.35 11.40
CA ASN A 34 -2.70 -21.63 11.32
C ASN A 34 -3.36 -22.59 10.30
N PRO A 35 -3.50 -22.21 9.02
CA PRO A 35 -4.18 -23.02 8.01
C PRO A 35 -3.59 -24.42 7.82
N GLY A 36 -2.31 -24.60 8.15
CA GLY A 36 -1.63 -25.90 8.13
C GLY A 36 -2.30 -26.97 9.01
N ASN A 37 -2.99 -26.58 10.08
CA ASN A 37 -3.71 -27.51 10.95
C ASN A 37 -4.98 -28.10 10.27
N TYR A 38 -5.38 -27.55 9.13
CA TYR A 38 -6.62 -27.89 8.44
C TYR A 38 -6.38 -28.57 7.08
N THR A 39 -5.14 -28.91 6.73
CA THR A 39 -4.78 -29.55 5.44
C THR A 39 -5.45 -30.89 5.22
N ASP A 40 -5.74 -31.65 6.28
CA ASP A 40 -6.43 -32.95 6.20
C ASP A 40 -7.92 -32.85 6.60
N ASN A 41 -8.39 -31.64 6.95
CA ASN A 41 -9.77 -31.42 7.36
C ASN A 41 -10.67 -31.19 6.13
N LEU A 42 -11.30 -32.27 5.64
CA LEU A 42 -12.21 -32.23 4.49
C LEU A 42 -13.39 -31.26 4.68
N ALA A 43 -13.92 -31.14 5.90
CA ALA A 43 -15.02 -30.23 6.19
C ALA A 43 -14.59 -28.76 6.09
N ALA A 44 -13.37 -28.44 6.53
CA ALA A 44 -12.81 -27.10 6.39
C ALA A 44 -12.63 -26.74 4.90
N LYS A 45 -12.02 -27.63 4.10
CA LYS A 45 -11.86 -27.40 2.66
C LYS A 45 -13.19 -27.24 1.94
N ALA A 46 -14.16 -28.11 2.22
CA ALA A 46 -15.47 -28.10 1.56
C ALA A 46 -16.31 -26.86 1.89
N ASN A 47 -16.06 -26.21 3.03
CA ASN A 47 -16.79 -25.02 3.47
C ASN A 47 -15.99 -23.73 3.34
N PHE A 48 -14.73 -23.78 2.92
CA PHE A 48 -13.82 -22.63 2.92
C PHE A 48 -14.38 -21.44 2.14
N GLU A 49 -14.89 -21.67 0.93
CA GLU A 49 -15.53 -20.62 0.13
C GLU A 49 -16.77 -20.03 0.82
N LYS A 50 -17.60 -20.87 1.46
CA LYS A 50 -18.80 -20.38 2.15
C LYS A 50 -18.46 -19.55 3.38
N ILE A 51 -17.37 -19.89 4.07
CA ILE A 51 -16.83 -19.09 5.18
C ILE A 51 -16.34 -17.76 4.64
N ARG A 52 -15.58 -17.76 3.54
CA ARG A 52 -15.11 -16.55 2.84
C ARG A 52 -16.29 -15.65 2.47
N ASP A 53 -17.33 -16.22 1.85
CA ASP A 53 -18.55 -15.52 1.46
C ASP A 53 -19.31 -14.96 2.66
N ASP A 54 -19.41 -15.69 3.78
CA ASP A 54 -20.07 -15.21 4.99
C ASP A 54 -19.31 -14.01 5.62
N ILE A 55 -17.97 -13.99 5.53
CA ILE A 55 -17.15 -12.85 5.99
C ILE A 55 -17.28 -11.67 5.03
N TYR A 56 -17.20 -11.88 3.72
CA TYR A 56 -17.39 -10.79 2.75
C TYR A 56 -18.79 -10.22 2.78
N GLY A 57 -19.82 -11.05 2.95
CA GLY A 57 -21.19 -10.59 3.14
C GLY A 57 -21.34 -9.72 4.38
N TYR A 58 -20.59 -9.99 5.46
CA TYR A 58 -20.56 -9.14 6.64
C TYR A 58 -19.80 -7.82 6.39
N LEU A 59 -18.66 -7.86 5.71
CA LEU A 59 -17.93 -6.66 5.30
C LEU A 59 -18.79 -5.74 4.41
N ASP A 60 -19.59 -6.30 3.51
CA ASP A 60 -20.53 -5.55 2.66
C ASP A 60 -21.68 -4.92 3.47
N GLN A 61 -22.11 -5.58 4.55
CA GLN A 61 -23.08 -5.01 5.49
C GLN A 61 -22.48 -3.83 6.27
N ILE A 62 -21.24 -3.96 6.75
CA ILE A 62 -20.53 -2.84 7.39
C ILE A 62 -20.41 -1.67 6.40
N GLU A 63 -19.93 -1.91 5.18
CA GLU A 63 -19.82 -0.90 4.12
C GLU A 63 -21.16 -0.17 3.89
N THR A 64 -22.26 -0.92 3.86
CA THR A 64 -23.60 -0.35 3.71
C THR A 64 -24.01 0.53 4.89
N SER A 65 -23.53 0.23 6.10
CA SER A 65 -23.83 0.98 7.33
C SER A 65 -22.98 2.24 7.51
N ILE A 66 -21.80 2.30 6.88
CA ILE A 66 -20.85 3.43 7.00
C ILE A 66 -20.82 4.34 5.76
N LYS A 67 -21.92 4.40 5.00
CA LYS A 67 -21.98 5.21 3.76
C LYS A 67 -21.64 6.68 3.96
N ASP A 68 -22.04 7.25 5.09
CA ASP A 68 -21.73 8.65 5.40
C ASP A 68 -20.22 8.85 5.61
N ASP A 69 -19.56 7.94 6.36
CA ASP A 69 -18.09 7.93 6.54
C ASP A 69 -17.38 7.77 5.19
N ARG A 70 -17.91 6.95 4.29
CA ARG A 70 -17.38 6.76 2.93
C ARG A 70 -17.49 8.05 2.09
N GLU A 71 -18.63 8.74 2.16
CA GLU A 71 -18.81 10.04 1.47
C GLU A 71 -17.84 11.10 2.03
N GLU A 72 -17.65 11.12 3.35
CA GLU A 72 -16.69 12.00 4.01
C GLU A 72 -15.25 11.68 3.60
N LEU A 73 -14.86 10.41 3.58
CA LEU A 73 -13.54 9.97 3.12
C LEU A 73 -13.29 10.44 1.68
N ASN A 74 -14.24 10.22 0.78
CA ASN A 74 -14.12 10.65 -0.62
C ASN A 74 -13.93 12.16 -0.75
N LYS A 75 -14.62 12.95 0.07
CA LYS A 75 -14.46 14.40 0.09
C LYS A 75 -13.07 14.80 0.60
N ASN A 76 -12.59 14.15 1.66
CA ASN A 76 -11.26 14.41 2.24
C ASN A 76 -10.14 14.01 1.29
N LEU A 77 -10.26 12.85 0.63
CA LEU A 77 -9.32 12.38 -0.40
C LEU A 77 -9.27 13.34 -1.60
N LYS A 78 -10.43 13.82 -2.06
CA LYS A 78 -10.49 14.81 -3.13
C LYS A 78 -9.78 16.11 -2.73
N ASN A 79 -10.03 16.61 -1.52
CA ASN A 79 -9.34 17.80 -1.02
C ASN A 79 -7.83 17.58 -0.92
N CYS A 80 -7.40 16.45 -0.35
CA CYS A 80 -5.99 16.10 -0.28
C CYS A 80 -5.37 16.09 -1.67
N ASN A 81 -5.99 15.41 -2.64
CA ASN A 81 -5.51 15.37 -4.01
C ASN A 81 -5.38 16.75 -4.65
N ASP A 82 -6.39 17.62 -4.49
CA ASP A 82 -6.35 18.98 -5.03
C ASP A 82 -5.21 19.81 -4.41
N VAL A 83 -4.96 19.66 -3.11
CA VAL A 83 -3.86 20.32 -2.41
C VAL A 83 -2.51 19.73 -2.83
N THR A 84 -2.41 18.40 -2.94
CA THR A 84 -1.23 17.68 -3.45
C THR A 84 -0.81 18.25 -4.79
N GLN A 85 -1.73 18.31 -5.75
CA GLN A 85 -1.43 18.80 -7.10
C GLN A 85 -0.93 20.26 -7.09
N LYS A 86 -1.49 21.12 -6.24
CA LYS A 86 -1.04 22.52 -6.10
C LYS A 86 0.35 22.61 -5.49
N VAL A 87 0.62 21.86 -4.42
CA VAL A 87 1.94 21.83 -3.76
C VAL A 87 3.00 21.25 -4.69
N SER A 88 2.74 20.10 -5.31
CA SER A 88 3.67 19.48 -6.26
C SER A 88 3.98 20.40 -7.44
N SER A 89 2.98 21.11 -7.98
CA SER A 89 3.19 22.11 -9.04
C SER A 89 4.07 23.27 -8.57
N PHE A 90 3.79 23.78 -7.36
CA PHE A 90 4.58 24.85 -6.75
C PHE A 90 6.04 24.42 -6.51
N LEU A 91 6.26 23.22 -5.97
CA LEU A 91 7.60 22.68 -5.72
C LEU A 91 8.35 22.43 -7.03
N ALA A 92 7.68 21.92 -8.06
CA ALA A 92 8.29 21.74 -9.38
C ALA A 92 8.78 23.08 -9.97
N ASP A 93 8.02 24.16 -9.81
CA ASP A 93 8.46 25.49 -10.22
C ASP A 93 9.60 26.04 -9.36
N LEU A 94 9.56 25.77 -8.05
CA LEU A 94 10.61 26.17 -7.13
C LEU A 94 11.93 25.45 -7.42
N SER A 95 11.87 24.16 -7.72
CA SER A 95 13.00 23.33 -8.15
C SER A 95 13.71 23.93 -9.36
N LYS A 96 12.95 24.35 -10.38
CA LYS A 96 13.48 25.01 -11.58
C LYS A 96 14.12 26.37 -11.29
N LYS A 97 13.54 27.16 -10.39
CA LYS A 97 14.00 28.53 -10.10
C LYS A 97 15.22 28.57 -9.16
N SER A 98 15.29 27.64 -8.22
CA SER A 98 16.27 27.63 -7.13
C SER A 98 17.32 26.51 -7.25
N ASN A 99 17.24 25.67 -8.29
CA ASN A 99 18.04 24.45 -8.44
C ASN A 99 17.92 23.50 -7.24
N LEU A 100 16.78 23.51 -6.55
CA LEU A 100 16.48 22.60 -5.45
C LEU A 100 16.06 21.24 -6.01
N PRO A 101 16.83 20.15 -5.80
CA PRO A 101 16.44 18.82 -6.28
C PRO A 101 15.19 18.30 -5.57
N ILE A 102 14.28 17.70 -6.34
CA ILE A 102 13.15 16.94 -5.83
C ILE A 102 13.38 15.48 -6.21
N ILE A 103 13.33 14.58 -5.23
CA ILE A 103 13.61 13.16 -5.39
C ILE A 103 12.37 12.37 -4.95
N SER A 104 11.88 11.47 -5.80
CA SER A 104 10.78 10.55 -5.48
C SER A 104 11.33 9.14 -5.29
N PRO A 105 11.68 8.73 -4.05
CA PRO A 105 12.27 7.43 -3.82
C PRO A 105 11.23 6.31 -3.93
N ALA A 106 11.64 5.14 -4.42
CA ALA A 106 10.78 3.95 -4.45
C ALA A 106 10.49 3.38 -3.05
N ASN A 107 11.40 3.61 -2.10
CA ASN A 107 11.24 3.24 -0.69
C ASN A 107 11.95 4.29 0.16
N MET A 108 11.33 4.70 1.27
CA MET A 108 11.95 5.62 2.21
C MET A 108 11.99 5.01 3.61
N ARG A 109 13.18 5.03 4.21
CA ARG A 109 13.36 4.80 5.65
C ARG A 109 14.11 5.99 6.20
N TYR A 110 13.40 6.84 6.93
CA TYR A 110 14.00 7.93 7.68
C TYR A 110 13.46 7.90 9.10
N ASN A 111 14.22 8.47 10.02
CA ASN A 111 13.81 8.55 11.41
C ASN A 111 12.77 9.67 11.57
N LYS A 112 11.48 9.33 11.71
CA LYS A 112 10.40 10.30 11.92
C LYS A 112 10.56 11.09 13.23
N ASP A 113 11.25 10.54 14.23
CA ASP A 113 11.52 11.25 15.49
C ASP A 113 12.57 12.37 15.35
N ALA A 114 13.27 12.43 14.20
CA ALA A 114 14.29 13.43 13.92
C ALA A 114 13.79 14.58 13.02
N VAL A 115 12.51 14.59 12.65
CA VAL A 115 11.91 15.62 11.79
C VAL A 115 10.78 16.36 12.52
N ASP A 116 10.63 17.65 12.22
CA ASP A 116 9.43 18.39 12.64
C ASP A 116 8.32 18.17 11.62
N ILE A 117 7.18 17.66 12.08
CA ILE A 117 6.02 17.38 11.22
C ILE A 117 5.09 18.60 11.19
N ILE A 118 4.70 18.99 9.97
CA ILE A 118 3.78 20.09 9.68
C ILE A 118 2.62 19.51 8.88
N TYR A 119 1.41 19.64 9.43
CA TYR A 119 0.19 19.25 8.73
C TYR A 119 -0.40 20.44 7.99
N ILE A 120 -0.75 20.22 6.72
CA ILE A 120 -1.49 21.18 5.90
C ILE A 120 -2.79 20.54 5.42
N ASN A 121 -3.81 21.36 5.19
CA ASN A 121 -5.14 20.93 4.70
C ASN A 121 -5.64 21.81 3.54
N GLU A 122 -4.94 22.90 3.24
CA GLU A 122 -5.21 23.81 2.13
C GLU A 122 -3.91 24.39 1.55
N PHE A 123 -3.99 24.95 0.35
CA PHE A 123 -2.89 25.68 -0.28
C PHE A 123 -3.26 27.15 -0.48
N ASN A 124 -2.60 28.02 0.28
CA ASN A 124 -2.80 29.48 0.30
C ASN A 124 -1.45 30.22 0.34
N ASP A 125 -1.48 31.56 0.41
CA ASP A 125 -0.26 32.40 0.42
C ASP A 125 0.64 32.17 1.65
N SER A 126 0.07 31.77 2.79
CA SER A 126 0.84 31.45 3.99
C SER A 126 1.60 30.13 3.82
N ILE A 127 0.94 29.11 3.26
CA ILE A 127 1.56 27.82 2.96
C ILE A 127 2.62 27.97 1.87
N SER A 128 2.36 28.72 0.80
CA SER A 128 3.36 28.96 -0.25
C SER A 128 4.59 29.70 0.30
N SER A 129 4.40 30.67 1.21
CA SER A 129 5.49 31.37 1.90
C SER A 129 6.28 30.45 2.82
N LEU A 130 5.61 29.56 3.56
CA LEU A 130 6.24 28.55 4.38
C LEU A 130 7.11 27.60 3.53
N LEU A 131 6.55 27.03 2.46
CA LEU A 131 7.26 26.12 1.58
C LEU A 131 8.49 26.79 0.93
N ASN A 132 8.39 28.06 0.51
CA ASN A 132 9.54 28.85 0.04
C ASN A 132 10.64 28.95 1.09
N LYS A 133 10.28 29.20 2.36
CA LYS A 133 11.24 29.31 3.46
C LYS A 133 11.93 27.98 3.73
N LEU A 134 11.16 26.88 3.79
CA LEU A 134 11.70 25.53 3.98
C LEU A 134 12.65 25.16 2.85
N ALA A 135 12.21 25.33 1.61
CA ALA A 135 13.00 25.10 0.41
C ALA A 135 14.31 25.89 0.38
N SER A 136 14.28 27.17 0.75
CA SER A 136 15.47 28.04 0.80
C SER A 136 16.52 27.57 1.81
N SER A 137 16.11 26.78 2.81
CA SER A 137 17.00 26.20 3.84
C SER A 137 17.33 24.72 3.60
N SER A 138 16.78 24.14 2.52
CA SER A 138 16.90 22.72 2.20
C SER A 138 17.97 22.50 1.13
N ASN A 139 18.63 21.34 1.21
CA ASN A 139 19.52 20.85 0.17
C ASN A 139 18.73 20.12 -0.93
N PHE A 140 17.63 19.45 -0.56
CA PHE A 140 16.71 18.75 -1.47
C PHE A 140 15.37 18.54 -0.78
N VAL A 141 14.36 18.16 -1.58
CA VAL A 141 13.05 17.71 -1.10
C VAL A 141 12.87 16.25 -1.50
N LEU A 142 12.46 15.40 -0.55
CA LEU A 142 11.90 14.09 -0.89
C LEU A 142 10.40 14.23 -1.08
N ASP A 143 9.89 13.71 -2.19
CA ASP A 143 8.47 13.58 -2.45
C ASP A 143 8.08 12.11 -2.26
N SER A 144 7.38 11.83 -1.16
CA SER A 144 6.78 10.53 -0.84
C SER A 144 5.27 10.58 -0.88
N THR A 145 4.72 11.36 -1.84
CA THR A 145 3.29 11.34 -2.13
C THR A 145 2.81 9.90 -2.35
N ASP A 146 1.90 9.47 -1.50
CA ASP A 146 1.24 8.17 -1.58
C ASP A 146 0.01 8.22 -2.49
N LYS A 147 -0.37 7.06 -3.01
CA LYS A 147 -1.60 6.89 -3.80
C LYS A 147 -2.59 6.02 -3.06
N TYR A 148 -3.82 6.49 -3.00
CA TYR A 148 -4.98 5.76 -2.52
C TYR A 148 -6.06 5.82 -3.59
N ASP A 149 -6.38 4.68 -4.20
CA ASP A 149 -7.15 4.60 -5.44
C ASP A 149 -6.61 5.57 -6.52
N ASP A 150 -7.47 6.47 -7.00
CA ASP A 150 -7.13 7.50 -7.99
C ASP A 150 -6.64 8.82 -7.35
N TYR A 151 -6.55 8.89 -6.02
CA TYR A 151 -6.17 10.10 -5.28
C TYR A 151 -4.71 10.06 -4.82
N SER A 152 -4.07 11.23 -4.82
CA SER A 152 -2.70 11.41 -4.31
C SER A 152 -2.69 12.15 -2.97
N ILE A 153 -1.99 11.58 -1.98
CA ILE A 153 -1.86 12.14 -0.63
C ILE A 153 -0.40 12.54 -0.44
N GLY A 154 -0.12 13.85 -0.49
CA GLY A 154 1.22 14.40 -0.44
C GLY A 154 1.90 14.31 0.92
N GLU A 155 3.15 13.83 0.89
CA GLU A 155 4.16 13.90 1.95
C GLU A 155 5.45 14.45 1.31
N TRP A 156 5.95 15.58 1.79
CA TRP A 156 7.18 16.20 1.30
C TRP A 156 8.14 16.52 2.43
N ILE A 157 9.35 15.97 2.33
CA ILE A 157 10.36 16.12 3.36
C ILE A 157 11.45 17.05 2.86
N PHE A 158 11.57 18.18 3.52
CA PHE A 158 12.55 19.23 3.28
C PHE A 158 13.81 18.93 4.07
N PHE A 159 14.86 18.40 3.42
CA PHE A 159 16.11 18.04 4.07
C PHE A 159 17.11 19.20 4.05
N GLY A 160 17.31 19.83 5.20
CA GLY A 160 18.33 20.86 5.40
C GLY A 160 19.61 20.34 6.08
N ASN A 161 20.64 21.19 6.15
CA ASN A 161 21.92 20.86 6.80
C ASN A 161 21.82 20.72 8.33
N HIS A 162 20.83 21.35 8.95
CA HIS A 162 20.71 21.43 10.41
C HIS A 162 19.38 20.90 10.94
N LYS A 163 18.36 20.85 10.08
CA LYS A 163 17.01 20.42 10.44
C LYS A 163 16.27 19.94 9.21
N SER A 164 15.42 18.95 9.38
CA SER A 164 14.50 18.47 8.36
C SER A 164 13.06 18.70 8.81
N TYR A 165 12.20 19.00 7.85
CA TYR A 165 10.77 19.21 8.07
C TYR A 165 9.99 18.29 7.18
N ASP A 166 8.98 17.65 7.74
CA ASP A 166 8.07 16.78 7.04
C ASP A 166 6.72 17.49 6.89
N VAL A 167 6.33 17.80 5.66
CA VAL A 167 5.08 18.49 5.34
C VAL A 167 4.09 17.47 4.80
N ASN A 168 3.04 17.22 5.56
CA ASN A 168 2.05 16.19 5.28
C ASN A 168 0.67 16.77 5.05
N LEU A 169 -0.06 16.17 4.11
CA LEU A 169 -1.51 16.31 4.11
C LEU A 169 -2.12 15.42 5.18
N LEU A 170 -3.00 16.03 5.99
CA LEU A 170 -3.73 15.29 6.99
C LEU A 170 -4.93 14.60 6.33
N LEU A 171 -4.86 13.28 6.21
CA LEU A 171 -6.04 12.44 6.05
C LEU A 171 -6.51 12.04 7.45
N GLU A 172 -7.69 12.50 7.85
CA GLU A 172 -8.26 12.16 9.15
C GLU A 172 -8.62 10.66 9.22
N ALA A 173 -8.53 10.10 10.43
CA ALA A 173 -8.94 8.73 10.67
C ALA A 173 -10.42 8.54 10.27
N ASN A 174 -10.71 7.46 9.57
CA ASN A 174 -12.02 7.22 8.99
C ASN A 174 -12.30 5.72 8.92
N THR A 175 -13.48 5.31 9.39
CA THR A 175 -13.89 3.90 9.46
C THR A 175 -13.87 3.21 8.10
N ALA A 176 -14.18 3.93 7.01
CA ALA A 176 -14.19 3.35 5.67
C ALA A 176 -12.78 3.02 5.17
N LEU A 177 -11.77 3.81 5.57
CA LEU A 177 -10.36 3.52 5.30
C LEU A 177 -9.87 2.30 6.09
N ASP A 178 -10.28 2.19 7.36
CA ASP A 178 -9.98 1.02 8.20
C ASP A 178 -10.64 -0.25 7.64
N LEU A 179 -11.87 -0.14 7.13
CA LEU A 179 -12.60 -1.23 6.50
C LEU A 179 -11.92 -1.69 5.20
N ASP A 180 -11.46 -0.77 4.35
CA ASP A 180 -10.73 -1.11 3.11
C ASP A 180 -9.41 -1.83 3.42
N SER A 181 -8.68 -1.32 4.41
CA SER A 181 -7.43 -1.94 4.89
C SER A 181 -7.69 -3.36 5.41
N SER A 182 -8.76 -3.53 6.20
CA SER A 182 -9.13 -4.82 6.78
C SER A 182 -9.66 -5.79 5.74
N ARG A 183 -10.41 -5.32 4.74
CA ARG A 183 -10.85 -6.15 3.60
C ARG A 183 -9.64 -6.70 2.84
N ASN A 184 -8.62 -5.89 2.60
CA ASN A 184 -7.37 -6.32 1.96
C ASN A 184 -6.61 -7.35 2.81
N GLU A 185 -6.49 -7.11 4.11
CA GLU A 185 -5.83 -8.03 5.04
C GLU A 185 -6.57 -9.37 5.15
N ILE A 186 -7.90 -9.34 5.30
CA ILE A 186 -8.75 -10.54 5.31
C ILE A 186 -8.61 -11.31 3.99
N ASN A 187 -8.62 -10.63 2.84
CA ASN A 187 -8.42 -11.28 1.55
C ASN A 187 -7.06 -11.99 1.47
N TYR A 188 -6.01 -11.34 1.96
CA TYR A 188 -4.68 -11.94 2.05
C TYR A 188 -4.68 -13.18 2.97
N LEU A 189 -5.33 -13.12 4.13
CA LEU A 189 -5.44 -14.24 5.06
C LEU A 189 -6.16 -15.44 4.41
N PHE A 190 -7.27 -15.20 3.72
CA PHE A 190 -7.99 -16.25 3.00
C PHE A 190 -7.16 -16.83 1.84
N ALA A 191 -6.50 -15.99 1.04
CA ALA A 191 -5.64 -16.46 -0.05
C ALA A 191 -4.47 -17.32 0.46
N ASN A 192 -3.85 -16.92 1.58
CA ASN A 192 -2.80 -17.69 2.22
C ASN A 192 -3.33 -19.02 2.76
N ALA A 193 -4.48 -19.00 3.45
CA ALA A 193 -5.08 -20.22 3.99
C ALA A 193 -5.48 -21.20 2.89
N GLU A 194 -6.06 -20.70 1.80
CA GLU A 194 -6.40 -21.47 0.60
C GLU A 194 -5.18 -22.19 0.01
N PHE A 195 -4.08 -21.44 -0.18
CA PHE A 195 -2.82 -21.96 -0.68
C PHE A 195 -2.24 -23.04 0.24
N VAL A 196 -2.14 -22.77 1.55
CA VAL A 196 -1.55 -23.70 2.52
C VAL A 196 -2.39 -24.96 2.67
N MET A 197 -3.71 -24.85 2.66
CA MET A 197 -4.62 -25.99 2.76
C MET A 197 -4.65 -26.83 1.47
N GLY A 198 -4.05 -26.37 0.38
CA GLY A 198 -4.12 -27.03 -0.93
C GLY A 198 -5.56 -27.12 -1.41
N ILE A 199 -6.34 -26.06 -1.22
CA ILE A 199 -7.67 -25.93 -1.81
C ILE A 199 -7.42 -25.49 -3.25
N ASP A 200 -7.53 -26.44 -4.19
CA ASP A 200 -7.38 -26.17 -5.62
C ASP A 200 -8.51 -25.24 -6.09
N ASN A 201 -8.26 -23.94 -6.08
CA ASN A 201 -8.68 -23.08 -7.16
C ASN A 201 -7.45 -22.85 -8.04
N GLN A 202 -7.27 -23.68 -9.07
CA GLN A 202 -6.61 -23.17 -10.26
C GLN A 202 -7.31 -21.84 -10.59
N PRO A 203 -6.60 -20.71 -10.75
CA PRO A 203 -7.24 -19.52 -11.28
C PRO A 203 -7.92 -19.97 -12.57
N LYS A 204 -9.22 -19.74 -12.71
CA LYS A 204 -9.86 -19.79 -14.02
C LYS A 204 -9.11 -18.76 -14.87
N GLN A 205 -8.09 -19.21 -15.60
CA GLN A 205 -7.62 -18.49 -16.76
C GLN A 205 -8.87 -18.21 -17.58
N ALA A 206 -9.11 -16.93 -17.89
CA ALA A 206 -10.12 -16.53 -18.84
C ALA A 206 -9.80 -17.24 -20.16
N SER A 207 -10.42 -18.40 -20.38
CA SER A 207 -10.30 -19.14 -21.62
C SER A 207 -10.99 -18.32 -22.70
N ASP A 208 -10.19 -17.97 -23.70
CA ASP A 208 -10.56 -17.40 -24.99
C ASP A 208 -12.02 -17.69 -25.39
N ALA A 209 -12.84 -16.64 -25.36
CA ALA A 209 -14.04 -16.57 -26.20
C ALA A 209 -13.66 -15.85 -27.50
N ASN A 210 -13.06 -16.60 -28.44
CA ASN A 210 -12.94 -16.17 -29.82
C ASN A 210 -13.75 -17.12 -30.73
N THR A 211 -14.80 -16.59 -31.34
CA THR A 211 -15.29 -16.79 -32.73
C THR A 211 -16.69 -16.18 -32.79
N GLY A 212 -17.10 -15.27 -33.67
CA GLY A 212 -16.59 -14.62 -34.88
C GLY A 212 -17.76 -13.74 -35.38
N GLY A 213 -17.68 -12.79 -36.31
CA GLY A 213 -16.63 -12.28 -37.16
C GLY A 213 -17.27 -11.24 -38.11
N SER A 214 -16.45 -10.74 -39.03
CA SER A 214 -16.80 -9.99 -40.25
C SER A 214 -16.69 -8.45 -40.22
N GLY A 215 -15.47 -7.97 -40.51
CA GLY A 215 -15.17 -7.29 -41.77
C GLY A 215 -15.24 -5.75 -41.81
N SER A 216 -14.10 -5.08 -41.96
CA SER A 216 -13.78 -4.21 -43.13
C SER A 216 -12.40 -3.56 -42.98
N LYS A 217 -11.81 -3.22 -44.13
CA LYS A 217 -10.43 -2.77 -44.43
C LYS A 217 -10.09 -1.37 -43.90
N GLY A 218 -8.81 -1.12 -43.63
CA GLY A 218 -8.24 0.23 -43.55
C GLY A 218 -6.77 0.28 -43.13
N THR A 219 -5.93 0.69 -44.07
CA THR A 219 -4.47 0.94 -44.10
C THR A 219 -3.82 1.77 -42.97
N ASP A 220 -2.59 1.36 -42.62
CA ASP A 220 -1.35 2.08 -42.25
C ASP A 220 -1.31 3.27 -41.24
N VAL A 221 -0.45 3.15 -40.22
CA VAL A 221 0.84 3.89 -40.02
C VAL A 221 1.20 4.02 -38.51
N ASN A 222 2.41 3.53 -38.18
CA ASN A 222 3.34 3.84 -37.06
C ASN A 222 2.83 4.23 -35.66
N THR A 223 3.38 3.55 -34.64
CA THR A 223 4.42 4.15 -33.78
C THR A 223 5.21 3.12 -32.96
N VAL A 224 6.48 3.47 -32.80
CA VAL A 224 7.61 2.80 -32.15
C VAL A 224 7.46 2.85 -30.62
N SER A 225 7.81 1.79 -29.90
CA SER A 225 8.94 1.77 -28.94
C SER A 225 8.86 0.61 -27.95
N ASP A 226 10.04 0.02 -27.79
CA ASP A 226 10.46 -1.08 -26.93
C ASP A 226 10.13 -0.95 -25.44
N SER A 227 9.98 -2.09 -24.75
CA SER A 227 10.99 -2.66 -23.83
C SER A 227 10.35 -3.77 -22.97
N HIS A 228 10.66 -5.03 -23.28
CA HIS A 228 11.66 -5.86 -22.61
C HIS A 228 11.29 -6.32 -21.19
N SER A 229 10.75 -7.54 -21.17
CA SER A 229 10.50 -8.39 -20.01
C SER A 229 11.76 -8.68 -19.20
N ILE A 230 11.61 -8.56 -17.89
CA ILE A 230 12.56 -8.99 -16.87
C ILE A 230 12.56 -10.52 -16.84
N ASN A 231 13.75 -11.12 -16.94
CA ASN A 231 13.95 -12.48 -16.45
C ASN A 231 15.31 -12.61 -15.77
N ASN A 232 15.23 -13.25 -14.61
CA ASN A 232 16.17 -14.16 -13.99
C ASN A 232 17.10 -13.64 -12.89
N ALA A 233 16.80 -14.15 -11.70
CA ALA A 233 17.63 -14.18 -10.52
C ALA A 233 18.89 -15.04 -10.78
N GLY A 234 20.06 -14.41 -10.66
CA GLY A 234 21.35 -15.07 -10.60
C GLY A 234 21.95 -14.91 -9.21
N THR A 235 22.00 -16.01 -8.46
CA THR A 235 22.72 -16.15 -7.19
C THR A 235 24.20 -15.78 -7.32
N SER A 236 24.73 -15.03 -6.34
CA SER A 236 26.16 -15.04 -6.02
C SER A 236 26.37 -14.89 -4.52
N LYS A 237 26.80 -16.00 -3.90
CA LYS A 237 27.48 -16.03 -2.61
C LYS A 237 28.93 -15.61 -2.84
N ASN A 238 29.48 -14.76 -1.98
CA ASN A 238 30.91 -14.78 -1.71
C ASN A 238 31.15 -14.32 -0.26
N SER A 239 31.55 -15.27 0.58
CA SER A 239 32.19 -15.02 1.86
C SER A 239 33.54 -15.73 1.89
N ASP A 240 34.45 -15.09 2.61
CA ASP A 240 35.62 -15.64 3.29
C ASP A 240 36.90 -15.94 2.49
N LYS A 241 37.86 -15.04 2.70
CA LYS A 241 39.25 -15.45 2.95
C LYS A 241 39.91 -14.56 3.99
N ALA A 242 40.04 -15.10 5.20
CA ALA A 242 40.89 -14.57 6.26
C ALA A 242 42.36 -14.95 6.01
N GLY A 243 43.29 -14.05 6.38
CA GLY A 243 44.73 -14.29 6.33
C GLY A 243 45.49 -13.21 7.10
N SER A 244 45.77 -13.53 8.36
CA SER A 244 46.60 -12.82 9.36
C SER A 244 48.05 -12.60 8.93
N ASN A 245 48.67 -11.47 9.31
CA ASN A 245 49.92 -11.35 10.12
C ASN A 245 50.39 -9.87 10.21
N GLY A 246 50.61 -9.35 11.43
CA GLY A 246 51.11 -7.97 11.73
C GLY A 246 52.64 -7.82 11.60
N PRO A 247 53.36 -7.00 12.42
CA PRO A 247 53.05 -5.72 13.07
C PRO A 247 54.20 -4.65 12.86
N ILE A 248 54.15 -3.52 13.63
CA ILE A 248 55.25 -2.56 13.99
C ILE A 248 55.60 -1.53 12.87
N ASN A 249 55.86 -0.23 13.05
CA ASN A 249 56.26 0.68 14.14
C ASN A 249 55.92 2.15 13.72
N PRO A 250 55.97 3.15 14.63
CA PRO A 250 55.56 4.53 14.39
C PRO A 250 56.73 5.44 13.97
N SER A 251 56.37 6.59 13.39
CA SER A 251 57.01 7.90 13.56
C SER A 251 55.97 8.97 13.21
#